data_AF-A0A016X3J8-F1
#
_entry.id   AF-A0A016X3J8-F1
#
_cell.length_a   1.000
_cell.length_b   1.000
_cell.length_c   1.000
_cell.angle_alpha   90.00
_cell.angle_beta   90.00
_cell.angle_gamma   90.00
#
_symmetry.space_group_name_H-M   'P 1'
#
loop_
_entity.id
_entity.type
_entity.pdbx_description
1 polymer ?
#
loop_
_entity_poly.entity_id
_entity_poly.type
_entity_poly.pdbx_seq_one_letter_code
_entity_poly.pdbx_strand_id
1 'polypeptide(L)'
;MQRLWADSENSIVSRVRRKSCAGCLIVAPQAVFGTGKTGVGATIAARPAISARERVVVTASTNAAVAQFAETLLSIANFSELVILRYVCDTAMAEERSPLPVDLNEVLKSLGDDFAANLSVTDRATCARSRAGRLRYKQFAQHENLEMPDQEREEFILAEKDVSETLEEMIFYMFAVRPPNVLCITTASLLNASDEKDIFAGY
;
A
#
# COMPACT_ATOMS: atom_id res chain seq x y z
N MET A 1 17.99 -8.86 33.06
CA MET A 1 17.75 -7.56 32.39
C MET A 1 16.34 -7.53 31.78
N GLN A 2 15.32 -7.80 32.61
CA GLN A 2 13.91 -8.04 32.21
C GLN A 2 12.92 -7.22 33.06
N ARG A 3 13.39 -6.15 33.72
CA ARG A 3 12.61 -5.33 34.66
C ARG A 3 12.74 -3.82 34.40
N LEU A 4 12.67 -3.40 33.13
CA LEU A 4 12.64 -1.98 32.76
C LEU A 4 11.57 -1.61 31.72
N TRP A 5 10.69 -2.55 31.35
CA TRP A 5 9.57 -2.32 30.42
C TRP A 5 8.19 -2.24 31.11
N ALA A 6 8.15 -2.20 32.45
CA ALA A 6 6.89 -2.24 33.20
C ALA A 6 6.38 -0.84 33.63
N ASP A 7 7.22 0.20 33.69
CA ASP A 7 6.87 1.44 34.39
C ASP A 7 6.95 2.73 33.56
N SER A 8 6.91 2.65 32.23
CA SER A 8 6.59 3.82 31.41
C SER A 8 5.58 3.48 30.32
N GLU A 9 4.40 3.02 30.74
CA GLU A 9 3.20 3.17 29.92
C GLU A 9 3.00 4.66 29.63
N ASN A 10 3.49 5.11 28.47
CA ASN A 10 3.25 6.45 27.98
C ASN A 10 1.74 6.74 28.09
N SER A 11 1.40 7.78 28.86
CA SER A 11 0.04 8.22 29.22
C SER A 11 -0.92 8.27 28.02
N ILE A 12 -0.40 8.49 26.81
CA ILE A 12 -1.17 8.54 25.56
C ILE A 12 -1.53 7.14 25.08
N VAL A 13 -0.61 6.17 25.15
CA VAL A 13 -0.83 4.79 24.71
C VAL A 13 -1.94 4.16 25.55
N SER A 14 -1.90 4.32 26.87
CA SER A 14 -2.91 3.76 27.79
C SER A 14 -4.28 4.46 27.68
N ARG A 15 -4.32 5.75 27.31
CA ARG A 15 -5.57 6.51 27.07
C ARG A 15 -6.21 6.18 25.73
N VAL A 16 -5.42 6.07 24.67
CA VAL A 16 -5.91 5.70 23.32
C VAL A 16 -6.34 4.23 23.31
N ARG A 17 -5.60 3.34 23.99
CA ARG A 17 -5.96 1.92 24.16
C ARG A 17 -7.32 1.75 24.82
N ARG A 18 -7.65 2.57 25.84
CA ARG A 18 -8.96 2.55 26.51
C ARG A 18 -10.09 3.09 25.66
N LYS A 19 -9.87 4.14 24.86
CA LYS A 19 -10.91 4.73 24.00
C LYS A 19 -11.17 3.96 22.71
N SER A 20 -10.13 3.34 22.12
CA SER A 20 -10.27 2.53 20.89
C SER A 20 -11.06 1.24 21.13
N CYS A 21 -10.99 0.65 22.33
CA CYS A 21 -11.77 -0.54 22.68
C CYS A 21 -13.27 -0.28 22.93
N ALA A 22 -13.74 0.98 22.86
CA ALA A 22 -15.11 1.38 23.20
C ALA A 22 -16.02 1.67 21.98
N GLY A 23 -15.63 1.27 20.77
CA GLY A 23 -16.49 1.42 19.57
C GLY A 23 -16.66 2.87 19.08
N CYS A 24 -15.76 3.79 19.42
CA CYS A 24 -15.79 5.16 18.89
C CYS A 24 -15.21 5.22 17.46
N LEU A 25 -16.00 5.73 16.52
CA LEU A 25 -15.70 5.88 15.08
C LEU A 25 -14.66 6.98 14.76
N ILE A 26 -14.21 7.79 15.72
CA ILE A 26 -13.18 8.82 15.48
C ILE A 26 -12.23 8.90 16.67
N VAL A 27 -10.96 8.58 16.43
CA VAL A 27 -9.86 8.73 17.41
C VAL A 27 -8.90 9.79 16.87
N ALA A 28 -8.78 10.92 17.57
CA ALA A 28 -7.82 11.97 17.26
C ALA A 28 -6.66 11.96 18.27
N PRO A 29 -5.59 11.17 18.03
CA PRO A 29 -4.42 11.19 18.90
C PRO A 29 -3.61 12.48 18.66
N GLN A 30 -3.88 13.51 19.47
CA GLN A 30 -3.07 14.72 19.53
C GLN A 30 -1.81 14.44 20.37
N ALA A 31 -0.63 14.53 19.77
CA ALA A 31 0.64 14.44 20.51
C ALA A 31 1.74 15.25 19.82
N VAL A 32 2.81 15.60 20.54
CA VAL A 32 3.98 16.34 20.03
C VAL A 32 4.76 15.48 19.01
N PHE A 33 5.49 16.10 18.08
CA PHE A 33 6.38 15.38 17.16
C PHE A 33 7.36 14.47 17.93
N GLY A 34 7.66 13.26 17.41
CA GLY A 34 8.58 12.31 18.06
C GLY A 34 7.99 11.44 19.19
N THR A 35 6.69 11.51 19.49
CA THR A 35 6.06 10.80 20.63
C THR A 35 5.48 9.41 20.30
N GLY A 36 5.88 8.79 19.17
CA GLY A 36 5.41 7.45 18.80
C GLY A 36 3.99 7.38 18.24
N LYS A 37 3.43 8.50 17.76
CA LYS A 37 2.09 8.55 17.13
C LYS A 37 1.93 7.53 16.00
N THR A 38 2.97 7.33 15.19
CA THR A 38 2.97 6.35 14.09
C THR A 38 2.80 4.93 14.61
N GLY A 39 3.52 4.54 15.66
CA GLY A 39 3.38 3.22 16.29
C GLY A 39 2.01 3.02 16.98
N VAL A 40 1.48 4.07 17.60
CA VAL A 40 0.13 4.05 18.18
C VAL A 40 -0.92 3.91 17.07
N GLY A 41 -0.81 4.69 15.99
CA GLY A 41 -1.69 4.58 14.83
C GLY A 41 -1.64 3.20 14.18
N ALA A 42 -0.44 2.64 14.01
CA ALA A 42 -0.25 1.28 13.51
C ALA A 42 -0.96 0.25 14.39
N THR A 43 -0.88 0.39 15.72
CA THR A 43 -1.59 -0.49 16.65
C THR A 43 -3.10 -0.32 16.58
N ILE A 44 -3.60 0.91 16.42
CA ILE A 44 -5.03 1.16 16.26
C ILE A 44 -5.55 0.55 14.96
N ALA A 45 -4.81 0.67 13.86
CA ALA A 45 -5.18 0.12 12.56
C ALA A 45 -5.09 -1.41 12.54
N ALA A 46 -4.04 -1.99 13.12
CA ALA A 46 -3.84 -3.44 13.14
C ALA A 46 -4.89 -4.19 13.96
N ARG A 47 -5.39 -3.61 15.05
CA ARG A 47 -6.34 -4.28 15.95
C ARG A 47 -7.66 -4.71 15.32
N PRO A 48 -8.45 -3.83 14.68
CA PRO A 48 -9.68 -4.25 14.02
C PRO A 48 -9.39 -5.21 12.86
N ALA A 49 -8.26 -5.01 12.16
CA ALA A 49 -7.82 -5.91 11.11
C ALA A 49 -7.53 -7.35 11.61
N ILE A 50 -6.94 -7.50 12.79
CA ILE A 50 -6.64 -8.82 13.39
C ILE A 50 -7.87 -9.39 14.11
N SER A 51 -8.46 -8.63 15.03
CA SER A 51 -9.46 -9.15 15.97
C SER A 51 -10.86 -9.24 15.36
N ALA A 52 -11.22 -8.30 14.48
CA ALA A 52 -12.55 -8.22 13.88
C ALA A 52 -12.54 -8.59 12.38
N ARG A 53 -11.35 -8.83 11.80
CA ARG A 53 -11.15 -9.05 10.36
C ARG A 53 -11.72 -7.93 9.49
N GLU A 54 -11.74 -6.71 10.03
CA GLU A 54 -12.18 -5.53 9.30
C GLU A 54 -11.10 -5.05 8.32
N ARG A 55 -11.53 -4.44 7.21
CA ARG A 55 -10.64 -3.75 6.29
C ARG A 55 -10.42 -2.32 6.78
N VAL A 56 -9.16 -1.90 6.83
CA VAL A 56 -8.79 -0.59 7.38
C VAL A 56 -8.11 0.24 6.31
N VAL A 57 -8.62 1.45 6.07
CA VAL A 57 -7.95 2.44 5.24
C VAL A 57 -7.23 3.43 6.14
N VAL A 58 -5.93 3.60 5.91
CA VAL A 58 -5.10 4.58 6.60
C VAL A 58 -4.65 5.64 5.61
N THR A 59 -4.94 6.89 5.93
CA THR A 59 -4.57 8.03 5.11
C THR A 59 -3.55 8.94 5.78
N ALA A 60 -2.68 9.52 4.96
CA ALA A 60 -1.79 10.61 5.35
C ALA A 60 -1.65 11.63 4.22
N SER A 61 -1.13 12.82 4.55
CA SER A 61 -1.01 13.91 3.57
C SER A 61 0.13 13.73 2.57
N THR A 62 1.17 12.93 2.89
CA THR A 62 2.35 12.75 2.04
C THR A 62 2.69 11.28 1.87
N ASN A 63 3.27 10.91 0.72
CA ASN A 63 3.73 9.53 0.48
C ASN A 63 4.75 9.07 1.51
N ALA A 64 5.68 9.95 1.91
CA ALA A 64 6.65 9.65 2.97
C ALA A 64 5.99 9.28 4.31
N ALA A 65 4.89 9.93 4.68
CA ALA A 65 4.16 9.58 5.90
C ALA A 65 3.45 8.22 5.77
N VAL A 66 2.88 7.93 4.59
CA VAL A 66 2.28 6.62 4.29
C VAL A 66 3.36 5.51 4.30
N ALA A 67 4.54 5.77 3.73
CA ALA A 67 5.69 4.88 3.73
C ALA A 67 6.13 4.52 5.14
N GLN A 68 6.40 5.54 5.96
CA GLN A 68 6.80 5.36 7.36
C GLN A 68 5.75 4.59 8.17
N PHE A 69 4.47 4.80 7.88
CA PHE A 69 3.40 4.06 8.53
C PHE A 69 3.40 2.58 8.13
N ALA A 70 3.52 2.28 6.84
CA ALA A 70 3.61 0.91 6.32
C ALA A 70 4.85 0.18 6.86
N GLU A 71 6.01 0.83 6.88
CA GLU A 71 7.24 0.30 7.49
C GLU A 71 7.04 -0.01 8.98
N THR A 72 6.35 0.88 9.70
CA THR A 72 6.05 0.67 11.12
C THR A 72 5.18 -0.57 11.31
N LEU A 73 4.13 -0.75 10.50
CA LEU A 73 3.30 -1.96 10.55
C LEU A 73 4.12 -3.22 10.27
N LEU A 74 4.98 -3.20 9.25
CA LEU A 74 5.85 -4.32 8.88
C LEU A 74 6.90 -4.64 9.96
N SER A 75 7.37 -3.64 10.70
CA SER A 75 8.38 -3.81 11.75
C SER A 75 7.86 -4.51 13.02
N ILE A 76 6.54 -4.55 13.22
CA ILE A 76 5.93 -5.10 14.42
C ILE A 76 5.62 -6.58 14.18
N ALA A 77 6.38 -7.46 14.83
CA ALA A 77 6.25 -8.91 14.65
C ALA A 77 4.83 -9.46 14.89
N ASN A 78 4.08 -8.87 15.83
CA ASN A 78 2.69 -9.24 16.10
C ASN A 78 1.73 -8.97 14.94
N PHE A 79 2.15 -8.22 13.92
CA PHE A 79 1.34 -7.85 12.76
C PHE A 79 1.78 -8.59 11.49
N SER A 80 2.63 -9.63 11.60
CA SER A 80 3.16 -10.37 10.45
C SER A 80 2.10 -11.08 9.61
N GLU A 81 0.91 -11.31 10.19
CA GLU A 81 -0.25 -11.92 9.51
C GLU A 81 -1.09 -10.92 8.72
N LEU A 82 -0.85 -9.61 8.87
CA LEU A 82 -1.58 -8.59 8.13
C LEU A 82 -1.11 -8.50 6.69
N VAL A 83 -2.06 -8.62 5.77
CA VAL A 83 -1.91 -8.25 4.37
C VAL A 83 -1.99 -6.73 4.27
N ILE A 84 -0.82 -6.09 4.25
CA ILE A 84 -0.69 -4.65 4.07
C ILE A 84 -0.53 -4.35 2.57
N LEU A 85 -1.17 -3.29 2.12
CA LEU A 85 -1.03 -2.74 0.78
C LEU A 85 -0.81 -1.23 0.87
N ARG A 86 0.19 -0.72 0.16
CA ARG A 86 0.47 0.71 0.04
C ARG A 86 0.21 1.18 -1.39
N TYR A 87 -0.75 2.09 -1.56
CA TYR A 87 -0.97 2.75 -2.83
C TYR A 87 -0.06 3.97 -2.95
N VAL A 88 0.78 3.96 -3.99
CA VAL A 88 1.61 5.11 -4.38
C VAL A 88 1.33 5.36 -5.86
N CYS A 89 0.95 6.59 -6.19
CA CYS A 89 0.74 6.99 -7.58
C CYS A 89 2.07 6.93 -8.35
N ASP A 90 2.01 6.50 -9.61
CA ASP A 90 3.19 6.34 -10.46
C ASP A 90 3.98 7.64 -10.66
N THR A 91 3.28 8.77 -10.76
CA THR A 91 3.91 10.09 -10.88
C THR A 91 4.68 10.51 -9.63
N ALA A 92 4.37 9.90 -8.48
CA ALA A 92 5.03 10.20 -7.21
C ALA A 92 6.09 9.15 -6.83
N MET A 93 6.22 8.07 -7.59
CA MET A 93 7.27 7.05 -7.38
C MET A 93 8.68 7.56 -7.72
N ALA A 94 8.79 8.61 -8.55
CA ALA A 94 10.08 9.22 -8.89
C ALA A 94 10.77 9.86 -7.66
N GLU A 95 10.01 10.25 -6.64
CA GLU A 95 10.52 10.95 -5.45
C GLU A 95 10.85 9.99 -4.27
N GLU A 96 10.47 8.71 -4.32
CA GLU A 96 10.56 7.80 -3.17
C GLU A 96 11.83 6.94 -3.11
N ARG A 97 12.42 6.85 -1.90
CA ARG A 97 13.77 6.36 -1.65
C ARG A 97 13.97 4.84 -1.66
N SER A 98 12.93 4.03 -1.71
CA SER A 98 13.02 2.59 -2.02
C SER A 98 11.61 2.03 -2.10
N PRO A 99 11.25 1.22 -3.11
CA PRO A 99 9.96 0.54 -3.12
C PRO A 99 9.87 -0.45 -1.95
N LEU A 100 8.73 -0.46 -1.26
CA LEU A 100 8.44 -1.45 -0.22
C LEU A 100 7.77 -2.68 -0.86
N PRO A 101 7.96 -3.89 -0.29
CA PRO A 101 7.30 -5.11 -0.80
C PRO A 101 5.77 -5.05 -0.80
N VAL A 102 5.19 -4.17 0.03
CA VAL A 102 3.73 -3.96 0.15
C VAL A 102 3.20 -2.91 -0.81
N ASP A 103 4.05 -2.28 -1.61
CA ASP A 103 3.61 -1.31 -2.61
C ASP A 103 2.75 -2.00 -3.66
N LEU A 104 1.65 -1.37 -4.06
CA LEU A 104 0.74 -1.92 -5.06
C LEU A 104 1.51 -2.37 -6.31
N ASN A 105 2.43 -1.54 -6.80
CA ASN A 105 3.24 -1.86 -7.96
C ASN A 105 4.19 -3.05 -7.77
N GLU A 106 4.66 -3.31 -6.55
CA GLU A 106 5.48 -4.49 -6.24
C GLU A 106 4.62 -5.75 -6.09
N VAL A 107 3.45 -5.62 -5.47
CA VAL A 107 2.45 -6.69 -5.33
C VAL A 107 1.93 -7.12 -6.70
N LEU A 108 1.54 -6.19 -7.58
CA LEU A 108 0.99 -6.53 -8.90
C LEU A 108 2.03 -7.21 -9.80
N LYS A 109 3.32 -6.86 -9.68
CA LYS A 109 4.39 -7.53 -10.45
C LYS A 109 4.60 -9.00 -10.07
N SER A 110 4.35 -9.36 -8.82
CA SER A 110 4.54 -10.71 -8.29
C SER A 110 3.25 -11.53 -8.28
N LEU A 111 2.08 -10.89 -8.37
CA LEU A 111 0.76 -11.50 -8.28
C LEU A 111 0.59 -12.76 -9.14
N GLY A 112 0.98 -12.68 -10.42
CA GLY A 112 0.83 -13.79 -11.36
C GLY A 112 1.69 -15.02 -11.03
N ASP A 113 2.84 -14.81 -10.39
CA ASP A 113 3.75 -15.88 -9.97
C ASP A 113 3.31 -16.45 -8.61
N ASP A 114 3.06 -15.57 -7.63
CA ASP A 114 2.73 -15.93 -6.25
C ASP A 114 1.38 -16.64 -6.12
N PHE A 115 0.41 -16.28 -6.97
CA PHE A 115 -0.95 -16.81 -6.95
C PHE A 115 -1.31 -17.59 -8.22
N ALA A 116 -0.31 -18.12 -8.93
CA ALA A 116 -0.51 -18.83 -10.20
C ALA A 116 -1.53 -19.97 -10.11
N ALA A 117 -1.64 -20.64 -8.96
CA ALA A 117 -2.59 -21.73 -8.72
C ALA A 117 -4.03 -21.26 -8.52
N ASN A 118 -4.23 -19.99 -8.17
CA ASN A 118 -5.53 -19.38 -7.91
C ASN A 118 -6.05 -18.55 -9.10
N LEU A 119 -5.25 -18.40 -10.15
CA LEU A 119 -5.56 -17.60 -11.34
C LEU A 119 -5.83 -18.50 -12.54
N SER A 120 -6.76 -18.08 -13.41
CA SER A 120 -6.98 -18.79 -14.67
C SER A 120 -5.79 -18.65 -15.63
N VAL A 121 -5.79 -19.40 -16.72
CA VAL A 121 -4.75 -19.25 -17.77
C VAL A 121 -4.80 -17.84 -18.38
N THR A 122 -6.00 -17.29 -18.57
CA THR A 122 -6.19 -15.94 -19.11
C THR A 122 -5.71 -14.87 -18.14
N ASP A 123 -6.08 -14.96 -16.85
CA ASP A 123 -5.67 -13.98 -15.84
C ASP A 123 -4.15 -13.97 -15.66
N ARG A 124 -3.51 -15.14 -15.73
CA ARG A 124 -2.04 -15.25 -15.71
C ARG A 124 -1.39 -14.59 -16.93
N ALA A 125 -2.02 -14.68 -18.10
CA ALA A 125 -1.53 -13.98 -19.30
C ALA A 125 -1.62 -12.46 -19.14
N THR A 126 -2.72 -11.95 -18.55
CA THR A 126 -2.86 -10.53 -18.17
C THR A 126 -1.79 -10.12 -17.16
N CYS A 127 -1.55 -10.92 -16.12
CA CYS A 127 -0.48 -10.67 -15.14
C CYS A 127 0.90 -10.60 -15.80
N ALA A 128 1.19 -11.51 -16.73
CA ALA A 128 2.45 -11.50 -17.47
C ALA A 128 2.61 -10.26 -18.35
N ARG A 129 1.54 -9.83 -19.05
CA ARG A 129 1.53 -8.60 -19.86
C ARG A 129 1.76 -7.37 -18.98
N SER A 130 1.03 -7.25 -17.88
CA SER A 130 1.17 -6.15 -16.93
C SER A 130 2.58 -6.06 -16.35
N ARG A 131 3.13 -7.20 -15.91
CA ARG A 131 4.51 -7.29 -15.40
C ARG A 131 5.54 -6.88 -16.45
N ALA A 132 5.40 -7.34 -17.69
CA ALA A 132 6.31 -7.00 -18.78
C ALA A 132 6.27 -5.49 -19.09
N GLY A 133 5.07 -4.90 -19.20
CA GLY A 133 4.88 -3.46 -19.36
C GLY A 133 5.52 -2.67 -18.21
N ARG A 134 5.30 -3.10 -16.97
CA ARG A 134 5.86 -2.45 -15.78
C ARG A 134 7.38 -2.48 -15.72
N LEU A 135 8.00 -3.59 -16.10
CA LEU A 135 9.46 -3.72 -16.14
C LEU A 135 10.07 -2.78 -17.19
N ARG A 136 9.46 -2.68 -18.37
CA ARG A 136 9.87 -1.73 -19.41
C ARG A 136 9.68 -0.29 -18.98
N TYR A 137 8.51 0.04 -18.42
CA TYR A 137 8.21 1.38 -17.92
C TYR A 137 9.26 1.85 -16.89
N LYS A 138 9.65 0.99 -15.94
CA LYS A 138 10.70 1.31 -14.97
C LYS A 138 12.08 1.53 -15.61
N GLN A 139 12.42 0.80 -16.68
CA GLN A 139 13.68 1.01 -17.39
C GLN A 139 13.71 2.43 -18.00
N PHE A 140 12.63 2.84 -18.68
CA PHE A 140 12.55 4.18 -19.27
C PHE A 140 12.49 5.30 -18.22
N ALA A 141 11.80 5.11 -17.10
CA ALA A 141 11.73 6.11 -16.02
C ALA A 141 13.10 6.42 -15.38
N GLN A 142 14.08 5.50 -15.49
CA GLN A 142 15.45 5.73 -15.01
C GLN A 142 16.31 6.52 -16.00
N HIS A 143 15.86 6.67 -17.25
CA HIS A 143 16.48 7.51 -18.27
C HIS A 143 15.84 8.90 -18.28
N GLU A 144 16.04 9.68 -17.21
CA GLU A 144 15.42 11.01 -17.03
C GLU A 144 15.75 12.06 -18.11
N ASN A 145 16.65 11.80 -19.07
CA ASN A 145 17.25 12.89 -19.84
C ASN A 145 17.87 12.53 -21.20
N LEU A 146 17.19 11.74 -22.04
CA LEU A 146 17.68 11.49 -23.39
C LEU A 146 16.61 11.79 -24.42
N GLU A 147 17.01 12.51 -25.48
CA GLU A 147 16.31 12.52 -26.76
C GLU A 147 16.10 11.06 -27.18
N MET A 148 14.94 10.49 -26.80
CA MET A 148 14.64 9.09 -27.09
C MET A 148 14.48 8.95 -28.61
N PRO A 149 15.20 8.03 -29.25
CA PRO A 149 14.93 7.64 -30.63
C PRO A 149 13.47 7.25 -30.79
N ASP A 150 12.90 7.47 -31.98
CA ASP A 150 11.47 7.19 -32.24
C ASP A 150 11.07 5.74 -31.86
N GLN A 151 11.97 4.78 -32.06
CA GLN A 151 11.77 3.38 -31.67
C GLN A 151 11.63 3.20 -30.15
N GLU A 152 12.49 3.83 -29.34
CA GLU A 152 12.41 3.75 -27.87
C GLU A 152 11.15 4.45 -27.34
N ARG A 153 10.73 5.53 -28.00
CA ARG A 153 9.48 6.22 -27.69
C ARG A 153 8.26 5.35 -27.98
N GLU A 154 8.24 4.62 -29.10
CA GLU A 154 7.18 3.67 -29.40
C GLU A 154 7.12 2.54 -28.36
N GLU A 155 8.28 2.00 -27.96
CA GLU A 155 8.36 0.98 -26.92
C GLU A 155 7.89 1.49 -25.56
N PHE A 156 8.20 2.74 -25.21
CA PHE A 156 7.68 3.38 -24.00
C PHE A 156 6.15 3.52 -24.03
N ILE A 157 5.59 4.00 -25.14
CA ILE A 157 4.14 4.15 -25.31
C ILE A 157 3.44 2.79 -25.18
N LEU A 158 4.02 1.74 -25.77
CA LEU A 158 3.50 0.39 -25.63
C LEU A 158 3.55 -0.11 -24.18
N ALA A 159 4.64 0.16 -23.46
CA ALA A 159 4.76 -0.20 -22.05
C ALA A 159 3.75 0.54 -21.16
N GLU A 160 3.57 1.84 -21.36
CA GLU A 160 2.56 2.65 -20.66
C GLU A 160 1.14 2.13 -20.95
N LYS A 161 0.86 1.81 -22.21
CA LYS A 161 -0.42 1.23 -22.64
C LYS A 161 -0.67 -0.13 -21.96
N ASP A 162 0.31 -1.03 -21.99
CA ASP A 162 0.20 -2.35 -21.35
C ASP A 162 -0.09 -2.22 -19.84
N VAL A 163 0.55 -1.27 -19.15
CA VAL A 163 0.30 -1.01 -17.71
C VAL A 163 -1.10 -0.45 -17.48
N SER A 164 -1.49 0.58 -18.24
CA SER A 164 -2.78 1.26 -18.09
C SER A 164 -3.96 0.33 -18.39
N GLU A 165 -3.91 -0.40 -19.51
CA GLU A 165 -4.99 -1.30 -19.93
C GLU A 165 -5.14 -2.54 -19.04
N THR A 166 -4.12 -2.91 -18.28
CA THR A 166 -4.18 -4.06 -17.37
C THR A 166 -4.42 -3.69 -15.91
N LEU A 167 -4.30 -2.41 -15.54
CA LEU A 167 -4.27 -2.00 -14.13
C LEU A 167 -5.55 -2.39 -13.38
N GLU A 168 -6.71 -2.14 -13.98
CA GLU A 168 -8.02 -2.44 -13.36
C GLU A 168 -8.18 -3.95 -13.12
N GLU A 169 -7.90 -4.78 -14.14
CA GLU A 169 -7.94 -6.25 -14.03
C GLU A 169 -6.95 -6.75 -12.97
N MET A 170 -5.74 -6.21 -12.94
CA MET A 170 -4.72 -6.57 -11.97
C MET A 170 -5.12 -6.25 -10.53
N ILE A 171 -5.73 -5.08 -10.30
CA ILE A 171 -6.27 -4.70 -9.00
C ILE A 171 -7.41 -5.64 -8.61
N PHE A 172 -8.32 -5.95 -9.55
CA PHE A 172 -9.40 -6.90 -9.32
C PHE A 172 -8.89 -8.28 -8.92
N TYR A 173 -7.92 -8.83 -9.66
CA TYR A 173 -7.28 -10.10 -9.32
C TYR A 173 -6.62 -10.07 -7.96
N MET A 174 -5.89 -8.99 -7.63
CA MET A 174 -5.27 -8.82 -6.33
C MET A 174 -6.31 -8.84 -5.21
N PHE A 175 -7.44 -8.14 -5.33
CA PHE A 175 -8.51 -8.20 -4.34
C PHE A 175 -9.15 -9.59 -4.21
N ALA A 176 -9.22 -10.35 -5.31
CA ALA A 176 -9.77 -11.70 -5.30
C ALA A 176 -8.85 -12.72 -4.59
N VAL A 177 -7.53 -12.67 -4.84
CA VAL A 177 -6.59 -13.69 -4.34
C VAL A 177 -5.79 -13.25 -3.10
N ARG A 178 -5.64 -11.94 -2.90
CA ARG A 178 -4.84 -11.32 -1.83
C ARG A 178 -5.49 -10.02 -1.32
N PRO A 179 -6.73 -10.07 -0.77
CA PRO A 179 -7.40 -8.88 -0.28
C PRO A 179 -6.60 -8.24 0.87
N PRO A 180 -6.33 -6.91 0.81
CA PRO A 180 -5.61 -6.24 1.88
C PRO A 180 -6.46 -6.11 3.15
N ASN A 181 -5.83 -6.35 4.30
CA ASN A 181 -6.40 -6.02 5.61
C ASN A 181 -6.23 -4.53 5.92
N VAL A 182 -5.11 -3.95 5.50
CA VAL A 182 -4.80 -2.53 5.69
C VAL A 182 -4.34 -1.90 4.37
N LEU A 183 -5.09 -0.91 3.89
CA LEU A 183 -4.73 -0.07 2.74
C LEU A 183 -4.14 1.25 3.24
N CYS A 184 -2.88 1.48 2.93
CA CYS A 184 -2.17 2.73 3.21
C CYS A 184 -2.16 3.57 1.92
N ILE A 185 -2.74 4.76 1.95
CA ILE A 185 -2.90 5.62 0.75
C ILE A 185 -2.81 7.09 1.15
N THR A 186 -2.40 7.99 0.26
CA THR A 186 -2.50 9.42 0.60
C THR A 186 -3.94 9.89 0.57
N THR A 187 -4.27 10.92 1.34
CA THR A 187 -5.61 11.51 1.31
C THR A 187 -5.97 12.00 -0.10
N ALA A 188 -5.02 12.60 -0.82
CA ALA A 188 -5.25 13.07 -2.19
C ALA A 188 -5.51 11.89 -3.15
N SER A 189 -4.70 10.83 -3.08
CA SER A 189 -4.90 9.64 -3.91
C SER A 189 -6.22 8.94 -3.61
N LEU A 190 -6.65 8.88 -2.34
CA LEU A 190 -7.94 8.29 -1.98
C LEU A 190 -9.11 9.07 -2.57
N LEU A 191 -9.08 10.41 -2.45
CA LEU A 191 -10.13 11.27 -3.00
C LEU A 191 -10.23 11.11 -4.52
N ASN A 192 -9.07 11.04 -5.20
CA ASN A 192 -9.03 10.80 -6.64
C ASN A 192 -9.55 9.41 -6.98
N ALA A 193 -9.18 8.38 -6.21
CA ALA A 193 -9.54 6.98 -6.43
C ALA A 193 -10.95 6.59 -5.94
N SER A 194 -11.80 7.56 -5.59
CA SER A 194 -13.11 7.34 -4.95
C SER A 194 -14.31 7.78 -5.79
N ASP A 195 -14.08 8.09 -7.08
CA ASP A 195 -15.17 8.33 -8.04
C ASP A 195 -15.92 7.01 -8.34
N GLU A 196 -17.20 7.08 -8.74
CA GLU A 196 -18.09 5.92 -8.95
C GLU A 196 -17.59 4.90 -10.00
N LYS A 197 -16.55 5.26 -10.75
CA LYS A 197 -15.92 4.45 -11.81
C LYS A 197 -14.47 4.08 -11.53
N ASP A 198 -13.97 4.31 -10.32
CA ASP A 198 -12.55 4.19 -10.03
C ASP A 198 -12.16 2.85 -9.39
N ILE A 199 -10.86 2.59 -9.24
CA ILE A 199 -10.21 1.32 -8.92
C ILE A 199 -10.65 0.65 -7.60
N PHE A 200 -11.35 1.36 -6.72
CA PHE A 200 -11.88 0.84 -5.46
C PHE A 200 -13.42 0.79 -5.41
N ALA A 201 -14.12 1.13 -6.49
CA ALA A 201 -15.57 1.10 -6.53
C ALA A 201 -16.08 -0.35 -6.34
N GLY A 202 -16.78 -0.59 -5.22
CA GLY A 202 -17.42 -1.88 -4.90
C GLY A 202 -16.66 -2.82 -3.95
N TYR A 203 -15.56 -2.38 -3.34
CA TYR A 203 -14.73 -3.18 -2.42
C TYR A 203 -14.65 -2.65 -0.99
#